data_AF-A0A9W7BZM8-F1
#
_entry.id   AF-A0A9W7BZM8-F1
#
_cell.length_a   1.000
_cell.length_b   1.000
_cell.length_c   1.000
_cell.angle_alpha   90.00
_cell.angle_beta   90.00
_cell.angle_gamma   90.00
#
_symmetry.space_group_name_H-M   'P 1'
#
loop_
_entity.id
_entity.type
_entity.pdbx_description
1 polymer ?
#
loop_
_entity_poly.entity_id
_entity_poly.type
_entity_poly.pdbx_seq_one_letter_code
_entity_poly.pdbx_strand_id
1 'polypeptide(L)'
;MISYDWDTSPEQRRKVPFHYGCIPDKASSRAICFLSMMSLSFAHVMLRTISCALLAVTNTRWLLYYIAADMGLFFLYKIARRDFFYFTNLSRIVRLMLSVLERFSIKLMVDFTMLIHLRGPLKYNKTKGRVEDPMMRRRSSLAQVKMLMGGEEEK
;
A
#
# COMPACT_ATOMS: atom_id res chain seq x y z
N MET A 1 -12.48 -0.38 4.96
CA MET A 1 -12.96 -1.12 6.15
C MET A 1 -12.11 -2.35 6.45
N ILE A 2 -11.77 -3.22 5.48
CA ILE A 2 -10.89 -4.39 5.71
C ILE A 2 -9.56 -4.04 6.42
N SER A 3 -8.97 -2.90 6.05
CA SER A 3 -7.75 -2.35 6.66
C SER A 3 -7.89 -2.09 8.15
N TYR A 4 -9.05 -1.62 8.59
CA TYR A 4 -9.32 -1.23 9.97
C TYR A 4 -9.49 -2.48 10.85
N ASP A 5 -10.18 -3.50 10.34
CA ASP A 5 -10.34 -4.79 11.05
C ASP A 5 -9.00 -5.49 11.24
N TRP A 6 -8.18 -5.56 10.19
CA TRP A 6 -6.85 -6.15 10.34
C TRP A 6 -5.96 -5.36 11.29
N ASP A 7 -5.99 -4.03 11.23
CA ASP A 7 -5.20 -3.19 12.14
C ASP A 7 -5.68 -3.25 13.59
N THR A 8 -6.95 -3.58 13.85
CA THR A 8 -7.49 -3.71 15.22
C THR A 8 -7.53 -5.14 15.75
N SER A 9 -7.30 -6.14 14.89
CA SER A 9 -7.28 -7.55 15.30
C SER A 9 -6.05 -7.88 16.15
N PRO A 10 -6.22 -8.54 17.31
CA PRO A 10 -5.09 -8.89 18.18
C PRO A 10 -4.16 -9.93 17.54
N GLU A 11 -4.70 -10.81 16.68
CA GLU A 11 -3.89 -11.81 15.97
C GLU A 11 -2.93 -11.19 14.97
N GLN A 12 -3.37 -10.23 14.14
CA GLN A 12 -2.50 -9.62 13.14
C GLN A 12 -1.45 -8.71 13.76
N ARG A 13 -1.79 -8.00 14.84
CA ARG A 13 -0.81 -7.23 15.62
C ARG A 13 0.30 -8.10 16.19
N ARG A 14 -0.01 -9.33 16.59
CA ARG A 14 1.00 -10.31 17.04
C ARG A 14 1.84 -10.84 15.87
N LYS A 15 1.23 -11.09 14.71
CA LYS A 15 1.92 -11.64 13.52
C LYS A 15 2.83 -10.61 12.85
N VAL A 16 2.39 -9.35 12.74
CA VAL A 16 3.10 -8.29 12.00
C VAL A 16 3.01 -6.94 12.75
N PRO A 17 3.65 -6.81 13.92
CA PRO A 17 3.52 -5.63 14.79
C PRO A 17 4.05 -4.33 14.18
N PHE A 18 4.89 -4.41 13.15
CA PHE A 18 5.39 -3.23 12.43
C PHE A 18 4.39 -2.71 11.39
N HIS A 19 3.49 -3.56 10.91
CA HIS A 19 2.53 -3.22 9.86
C HIS A 19 1.15 -2.87 10.43
N TYR A 20 0.78 -3.49 11.55
CA TYR A 20 -0.51 -3.33 12.23
C TYR A 20 -0.33 -2.78 13.64
N GLY A 21 -1.26 -1.94 14.09
CA GLY A 21 -1.24 -1.28 15.40
C GLY A 21 -1.27 0.24 15.32
N CYS A 22 -1.64 0.81 14.18
CA CYS A 22 -1.73 2.26 14.00
C CYS A 22 -2.94 2.87 14.74
N ILE A 23 -4.00 2.08 14.97
CA ILE A 23 -5.22 2.52 15.63
C ILE A 23 -5.09 2.34 17.16
N PRO A 24 -5.35 3.39 17.96
CA PRO A 24 -5.29 3.33 19.41
C PRO A 24 -6.37 2.42 20.03
N ASP A 25 -6.06 1.81 21.16
CA ASP A 25 -6.95 0.82 21.82
C ASP A 25 -8.15 1.45 22.57
N LYS A 26 -8.09 2.74 22.88
CA LYS A 26 -9.17 3.45 23.57
C LYS A 26 -10.42 3.51 22.68
N ALA A 27 -11.58 3.14 23.23
CA ALA A 27 -12.83 3.05 22.48
C ALA A 27 -13.21 4.36 21.75
N SER A 28 -13.06 5.51 22.40
CA SER A 28 -13.35 6.83 21.81
C SER A 28 -12.40 7.17 20.66
N SER A 29 -11.09 6.99 20.85
CA SER A 29 -10.08 7.25 19.81
C SER A 29 -10.24 6.30 18.61
N ARG A 30 -10.61 5.04 18.87
CA ARG A 30 -10.90 4.04 17.84
C ARG A 30 -12.14 4.42 17.01
N ALA A 31 -13.21 4.89 17.64
CA ALA A 31 -14.40 5.38 16.97
C ALA A 31 -14.10 6.61 16.08
N ILE A 32 -13.28 7.55 16.56
CA ILE A 32 -12.86 8.72 15.77
C ILE A 32 -12.07 8.28 14.52
N CYS A 33 -11.16 7.31 14.66
CA CYS A 33 -10.39 6.79 13.53
C CYS A 33 -11.28 6.05 12.51
N PHE A 34 -12.25 5.27 12.99
CA PHE A 34 -13.23 4.63 12.13
C PHE A 34 -14.06 5.64 11.34
N LEU A 35 -14.57 6.68 12.04
CA LEU A 35 -15.37 7.72 11.44
C LEU A 35 -14.57 8.54 10.42
N SER A 36 -13.30 8.87 10.72
CA SER A 36 -12.44 9.61 9.80
C SER A 36 -12.09 8.79 8.55
N MET A 37 -11.84 7.48 8.70
CA MET A 37 -11.64 6.59 7.55
C MET A 37 -12.90 6.49 6.68
N MET A 38 -14.08 6.40 7.30
CA MET A 38 -15.35 6.34 6.58
C MET A 38 -15.64 7.64 5.85
N SER A 39 -15.51 8.78 6.53
CA SER A 39 -15.76 10.09 5.95
C SER A 39 -14.79 10.42 4.81
N LEU A 40 -13.51 10.08 4.96
CA LEU A 40 -12.52 10.23 3.90
C LEU A 40 -12.87 9.37 2.67
N SER A 41 -13.28 8.12 2.88
CA SER A 41 -13.68 7.23 1.78
C SER A 41 -14.91 7.78 1.05
N PHE A 42 -15.91 8.24 1.79
CA PHE A 42 -17.11 8.86 1.23
C PHE A 42 -16.77 10.14 0.44
N ALA A 43 -16.00 11.04 1.05
CA ALA A 43 -15.58 12.29 0.43
C ALA A 43 -14.76 12.03 -0.85
N HIS A 44 -13.86 11.04 -0.84
CA HIS A 44 -13.06 10.68 -2.00
C HIS A 44 -13.92 10.19 -3.18
N VAL A 45 -14.91 9.33 -2.90
CA VAL A 45 -15.85 8.87 -3.94
C VAL A 45 -16.68 10.04 -4.47
N MET A 46 -17.19 10.90 -3.59
CA MET A 46 -17.93 12.12 -3.98
C MET A 46 -17.08 13.07 -4.83
N LEU A 47 -15.81 13.32 -4.45
CA LEU A 47 -14.91 14.17 -5.23
C LEU A 47 -14.70 13.61 -6.64
N ARG A 48 -14.49 12.30 -6.78
CA ARG A 48 -14.30 11.66 -8.08
C ARG A 48 -15.58 11.72 -8.91
N THR A 49 -16.76 11.44 -8.33
CA THR A 49 -18.03 11.50 -9.08
C THR A 49 -18.40 12.92 -9.48
N ILE A 50 -18.22 13.91 -8.61
CA ILE A 50 -18.45 15.33 -8.91
C ILE A 50 -17.48 15.80 -10.01
N SER A 51 -16.20 15.43 -9.92
CA SER A 51 -15.21 15.79 -10.94
C SER A 51 -15.59 15.22 -12.31
N CYS A 52 -15.96 13.93 -12.36
CA CYS A 52 -16.41 13.29 -13.60
C CYS A 52 -17.72 13.90 -14.12
N ALA A 53 -18.69 14.18 -13.25
CA ALA A 53 -19.96 14.80 -13.64
C ALA A 53 -19.77 16.21 -14.20
N LEU A 54 -18.94 17.03 -13.56
CA LEU A 54 -18.63 18.39 -14.00
C LEU A 54 -17.95 18.40 -15.38
N LEU A 55 -16.97 17.50 -15.58
CA LEU A 55 -16.30 17.33 -16.87
C LEU A 55 -17.25 16.80 -17.95
N ALA A 56 -18.14 15.87 -17.60
CA ALA A 56 -19.14 15.33 -18.51
C ALA A 56 -20.12 16.40 -19.01
N VAL A 57 -20.57 17.29 -18.11
CA VAL A 57 -21.48 18.40 -18.48
C VAL A 57 -20.76 19.45 -19.32
N THR A 58 -19.48 19.72 -19.05
CA THR A 58 -18.73 20.74 -19.80
C THR A 58 -18.43 20.29 -21.21
N ASN A 59 -17.78 19.13 -21.39
CA ASN A 59 -17.59 18.49 -22.69
C ASN A 59 -16.94 17.11 -22.50
N THR A 60 -17.59 16.09 -23.05
CA THR A 60 -17.21 14.67 -22.92
C THR A 60 -15.77 14.36 -23.37
N ARG A 61 -15.20 15.15 -24.29
CA ARG A 61 -13.80 14.98 -24.72
C ARG A 61 -12.81 15.32 -23.60
N TRP A 62 -13.12 16.31 -22.74
CA TRP A 62 -12.28 16.63 -21.58
C TRP A 62 -12.32 15.52 -20.53
N LEU A 63 -13.46 14.87 -20.35
CA LEU A 63 -13.57 13.69 -19.49
C LEU A 63 -12.66 12.56 -20.00
N LEU A 64 -12.65 12.30 -21.31
CA LEU A 64 -11.76 11.32 -21.93
C LEU A 64 -10.28 11.67 -21.71
N TYR A 65 -9.89 12.94 -21.91
CA TYR A 65 -8.51 13.37 -21.66
C TYR A 65 -8.12 13.25 -20.19
N TYR A 66 -9.02 13.56 -19.25
CA TYR A 66 -8.78 13.41 -17.82
C TYR A 66 -8.50 11.96 -17.43
N ILE A 67 -9.35 11.02 -17.89
CA ILE A 67 -9.17 9.58 -17.62
C ILE A 67 -7.90 9.05 -18.31
N ALA A 68 -7.68 9.43 -19.57
CA ALA A 68 -6.50 9.01 -20.32
C ALA A 68 -5.20 9.55 -19.70
N ALA A 69 -5.20 10.76 -19.16
CA ALA A 69 -4.06 11.35 -18.48
C ALA A 69 -3.76 10.67 -17.14
N ASP A 70 -4.77 10.40 -16.29
CA ASP A 70 -4.59 9.71 -15.01
C ASP A 70 -4.02 8.30 -15.22
N MET A 71 -4.59 7.53 -16.16
CA MET A 71 -4.12 6.19 -16.52
C MET A 71 -2.75 6.22 -17.21
N GLY A 72 -2.56 7.14 -18.15
CA GLY A 72 -1.32 7.30 -18.90
C GLY A 72 -0.15 7.64 -17.99
N LEU A 73 -0.34 8.54 -17.02
CA LEU A 73 0.70 8.90 -16.05
C LEU A 73 1.05 7.72 -15.14
N PHE A 74 0.06 6.93 -14.71
CA PHE A 74 0.30 5.73 -13.91
C PHE A 74 1.12 4.68 -14.66
N PHE A 75 0.77 4.41 -15.93
CA PHE A 75 1.54 3.51 -16.76
C PHE A 75 2.95 4.06 -17.02
N LEU A 76 3.09 5.34 -17.35
CA LEU A 76 4.40 5.96 -17.56
C LEU A 76 5.31 5.82 -16.33
N TYR A 77 4.78 6.07 -15.14
CA TYR A 77 5.49 5.84 -13.87
C TYR A 77 5.97 4.39 -13.72
N LYS A 78 5.11 3.42 -14.03
CA LYS A 78 5.47 2.00 -13.97
C LYS A 78 6.52 1.61 -15.03
N ILE A 79 6.50 2.23 -16.22
CA ILE A 79 7.48 1.98 -17.30
C ILE A 79 8.84 2.49 -16.86
N ALA A 80 8.88 3.70 -16.29
CA ALA A 80 10.10 4.30 -15.76
C ALA A 80 10.75 3.42 -14.66
N ARG A 81 9.93 2.73 -13.85
CA ARG A 81 10.40 1.79 -12.83
C ARG A 81 10.82 0.42 -13.39
N ARG A 82 10.67 0.19 -14.70
CA ARG A 82 10.92 -1.09 -15.40
C ARG A 82 10.19 -2.31 -14.80
N ASP A 83 9.09 -2.04 -14.10
CA ASP A 83 8.32 -3.03 -13.33
C ASP A 83 7.05 -3.46 -14.09
N PHE A 84 7.17 -3.67 -15.41
CA PHE A 84 6.03 -3.92 -16.30
C PHE A 84 5.79 -5.40 -16.63
N PHE A 85 6.80 -6.25 -16.56
CA PHE A 85 6.67 -7.63 -17.00
C PHE A 85 6.20 -8.55 -15.88
N TYR A 86 5.08 -9.24 -16.10
CA TYR A 86 4.64 -10.34 -15.25
C TYR A 86 5.71 -11.45 -15.24
N PHE A 87 5.88 -12.11 -14.09
CA PHE A 87 6.95 -13.09 -13.82
C PHE A 87 6.79 -14.42 -14.59
N THR A 88 5.69 -14.60 -15.33
CA THR A 88 5.39 -15.85 -16.04
C THR A 88 5.97 -15.86 -17.47
N ASN A 89 6.49 -17.03 -17.88
CA ASN A 89 7.09 -17.27 -19.20
C ASN A 89 6.03 -17.50 -20.29
N LEU A 90 5.17 -16.51 -20.55
CA LEU A 90 4.26 -16.53 -21.72
C LEU A 90 4.87 -15.77 -22.92
N SER A 91 4.22 -15.88 -24.09
CA SER A 91 4.55 -15.08 -25.29
C SER A 91 4.58 -13.58 -24.97
N ARG A 92 5.50 -12.84 -25.59
CA ARG A 92 5.81 -11.42 -25.29
C ARG A 92 4.56 -10.53 -25.31
N ILE A 93 3.66 -10.74 -26.27
CA ILE A 93 2.43 -9.95 -26.43
C ILE A 93 1.41 -10.32 -25.34
N VAL A 94 1.22 -11.62 -25.07
CA VAL A 94 0.26 -12.11 -24.08
C VAL A 94 0.66 -11.67 -22.67
N ARG A 95 1.97 -11.71 -22.34
CA ARG A 95 2.50 -11.18 -21.07
C ARG A 95 2.20 -9.70 -20.90
N LEU A 96 2.35 -8.91 -21.96
CA LEU A 96 2.08 -7.48 -21.91
C LEU A 96 0.60 -7.21 -21.64
N MET A 97 -0.29 -7.86 -22.39
CA MET A 97 -1.74 -7.70 -22.24
C MET A 97 -2.22 -8.08 -20.84
N LEU A 98 -1.76 -9.24 -20.32
CA LEU A 98 -2.15 -9.69 -18.98
C LEU A 98 -1.69 -8.71 -17.90
N SER A 99 -0.47 -8.18 -18.03
CA SER A 99 0.14 -7.28 -17.05
C SER A 99 -0.42 -5.86 -17.11
N VAL A 100 -0.91 -5.43 -18.28
CA VAL A 100 -1.69 -4.17 -18.40
C VAL A 100 -3.05 -4.35 -17.75
N LEU A 101 -3.76 -5.45 -18.05
CA LEU A 101 -5.09 -5.71 -17.52
C LEU A 101 -5.08 -5.80 -15.98
N GLU A 102 -4.17 -6.60 -15.42
CA GLU A 102 -4.03 -6.74 -13.97
C GLU A 102 -3.77 -5.38 -13.29
N ARG A 103 -2.81 -4.61 -13.81
CA ARG A 103 -2.48 -3.30 -13.24
C ARG A 103 -3.60 -2.29 -13.42
N PHE A 104 -4.33 -2.36 -14.52
CA PHE A 104 -5.51 -1.53 -14.75
C PHE A 104 -6.59 -1.86 -13.73
N SER A 105 -6.91 -3.14 -13.51
CA SER A 105 -7.88 -3.56 -12.50
C SER A 105 -7.46 -3.13 -11.09
N ILE A 106 -6.19 -3.32 -10.71
CA ILE A 106 -5.68 -2.90 -9.40
C ILE A 106 -5.75 -1.38 -9.24
N LYS A 107 -5.31 -0.62 -10.26
CA LYS A 107 -5.38 0.85 -10.24
C LYS A 107 -6.81 1.33 -10.08
N LEU A 108 -7.74 0.75 -10.85
CA LEU A 108 -9.16 1.08 -10.79
C LEU A 108 -9.73 0.78 -9.39
N MET A 109 -9.45 -0.38 -8.82
CA MET A 109 -9.86 -0.70 -7.45
C MET A 109 -9.29 0.29 -6.43
N VAL A 110 -7.98 0.60 -6.51
CA VAL A 110 -7.32 1.52 -5.58
C VAL A 110 -7.87 2.93 -5.70
N ASP A 111 -8.17 3.40 -6.91
CA ASP A 111 -8.74 4.73 -7.13
C ASP A 111 -10.13 4.87 -6.53
N PHE A 112 -10.95 3.81 -6.54
CA PHE A 112 -12.29 3.87 -5.95
C PHE A 112 -12.33 3.57 -4.45
N THR A 113 -11.47 2.68 -3.96
CA THR A 113 -11.53 2.21 -2.55
C THR A 113 -10.47 2.81 -1.64
N MET A 114 -9.54 3.61 -2.19
CA MET A 114 -8.41 4.20 -1.46
C MET A 114 -7.69 3.15 -0.61
N LEU A 115 -7.47 1.94 -1.16
CA LEU A 115 -6.93 0.82 -0.42
C LEU A 115 -5.43 1.00 -0.15
N ILE A 116 -5.07 1.62 0.97
CA ILE A 116 -3.68 1.93 1.35
C ILE A 116 -2.85 0.66 1.63
N HIS A 117 -3.50 -0.45 1.97
CA HIS A 117 -2.87 -1.71 2.35
C HIS A 117 -1.96 -2.34 1.29
N LEU A 118 -2.22 -2.09 0.00
CA LEU A 118 -1.44 -2.65 -1.11
C LEU A 118 -0.13 -1.87 -1.40
N ARG A 119 0.17 -0.81 -0.64
CA ARG A 119 1.26 0.12 -0.97
C ARG A 119 2.61 -0.23 -0.32
N GLY A 120 2.64 -1.09 0.70
CA GLY A 120 3.86 -1.48 1.38
C GLY A 120 4.43 -2.82 0.89
N PRO A 121 5.73 -2.95 0.58
CA PRO A 121 6.33 -4.24 0.32
C PRO A 121 6.33 -5.08 1.60
N LEU A 122 5.45 -6.08 1.68
CA LEU A 122 5.53 -7.11 2.70
C LEU A 122 6.77 -7.97 2.40
N LYS A 123 7.87 -7.75 3.13
CA LYS A 123 9.00 -8.67 3.14
C LYS A 123 8.61 -9.93 3.91
N TYR A 124 7.93 -10.85 3.24
CA TYR A 124 7.60 -12.16 3.78
C TYR A 124 8.79 -13.11 3.55
N ASN A 125 9.49 -13.48 4.62
CA ASN A 125 10.54 -14.50 4.57
C ASN A 125 9.92 -15.88 4.83
N LYS A 126 9.78 -16.69 3.78
CA LYS A 126 9.14 -18.02 3.83
C LYS A 126 9.82 -18.99 4.80
N THR A 127 11.12 -18.83 5.06
CA THR A 127 11.93 -19.80 5.82
C THR A 127 11.67 -19.81 7.33
N LYS A 128 10.99 -18.80 7.87
CA LYS A 128 10.74 -18.66 9.32
C LYS A 128 9.28 -18.46 9.72
N GLY A 129 8.36 -18.37 8.76
CA GLY A 129 6.97 -17.98 9.06
C GLY A 129 6.84 -16.62 9.75
N ARG A 130 7.87 -15.76 9.67
CA ARG A 130 7.98 -14.48 10.38
C ARG A 130 8.48 -13.39 9.42
N VAL A 131 7.80 -12.26 9.41
CA VAL A 131 8.21 -11.05 8.67
C VAL A 131 9.50 -10.53 9.32
N GLU A 132 10.63 -10.59 8.60
CA GLU A 132 11.91 -10.05 9.13
C GLU A 132 12.06 -8.57 8.79
N ASP A 133 12.15 -7.76 9.84
CA ASP A 133 12.41 -6.32 9.78
C ASP A 133 13.92 -6.04 9.62
N PRO A 134 14.37 -5.30 8.58
CA PRO A 134 15.78 -4.91 8.44
C PRO A 134 16.33 -4.07 9.62
N MET A 135 15.49 -3.41 10.41
CA MET A 135 15.91 -2.64 11.60
C MET A 135 16.30 -3.53 12.78
N MET A 136 15.74 -4.75 12.88
CA MET A 136 16.11 -5.73 13.93
C MET A 136 17.55 -6.23 13.73
N ARG A 137 18.00 -6.42 12.48
CA ARG A 137 19.39 -6.79 12.18
C ARG A 137 20.38 -5.69 12.59
N ARG A 138 19.98 -4.42 12.48
CA ARG A 138 20.78 -3.28 12.94
C ARG A 138 20.84 -3.22 14.47
N ARG A 139 19.73 -3.47 15.17
CA ARG A 139 19.71 -3.53 16.65
C ARG A 139 20.51 -4.71 17.20
N SER A 140 20.46 -5.88 16.58
CA SER A 140 21.29 -7.03 17.00
C SER A 140 22.77 -6.80 16.72
N SER A 141 23.12 -6.20 15.57
CA SER A 141 24.50 -5.80 15.26
C SER A 141 25.01 -4.73 16.22
N LEU A 142 24.21 -3.72 16.56
CA LEU A 142 24.58 -2.68 17.51
C LEU A 142 24.70 -3.23 18.94
N ALA A 143 23.86 -4.20 19.32
CA ALA A 143 23.99 -4.89 20.60
C ALA A 143 25.25 -5.77 20.66
N GLN A 144 25.59 -6.48 19.58
CA GLN A 144 26.85 -7.21 19.48
C GLN A 144 28.07 -6.28 19.51
N VAL A 145 28.03 -5.16 18.78
CA VAL A 145 29.12 -4.16 18.79
C VAL A 145 29.23 -3.52 20.17
N LYS A 146 28.12 -3.23 20.86
CA LYS A 146 28.15 -2.68 22.22
C LYS A 146 28.65 -3.69 23.26
N MET A 147 28.44 -4.99 23.04
CA MET A 147 29.03 -6.07 23.85
C MET A 147 30.54 -6.22 23.60
N LEU A 148 31.00 -6.02 22.36
CA LEU A 148 32.42 -6.02 22.01
C LEU A 148 33.15 -4.76 22.53
N MET A 149 32.48 -3.60 22.48
CA MET A 149 33.01 -2.31 22.96
C MET A 149 32.89 -2.14 24.49
N GLY A 150 32.04 -2.92 25.15
CA GLY A 150 31.84 -2.88 26.61
C GLY A 150 32.82 -3.76 27.40
N GLY A 151 33.79 -4.38 26.73
CA GLY A 151 34.85 -5.18 27.35
C GLY A 151 36.14 -4.41 27.67
N GLU A 152 36.18 -3.09 27.44
CA GLU A 152 37.38 -2.25 27.67
C GLU A 152 37.26 -1.24 28.83
N GLU A 153 36.19 -1.27 29.62
CA GLU A 153 36.06 -0.40 30.81
C GLU A 153 36.01 -1.20 32.13
N GLU A 154 37.01 -2.05 32.37
CA GLU A 154 37.31 -2.50 33.73
C GLU A 154 38.82 -2.57 33.97
N LYS A 155 39.39 -1.43 34.39
CA LYS A 155 40.59 -1.35 35.22
C LYS A 155 40.67 -0.01 35.95
#